data_AF-A0A0C2FD28-F1
#
_entry.id   AF-A0A0C2FD28-F1
#
_cell.length_a   1.000
_cell.length_b   1.000
_cell.length_c   1.000
_cell.angle_alpha   90.00
_cell.angle_beta   90.00
_cell.angle_gamma   90.00
#
_symmetry.space_group_name_H-M   'P 1'
#
loop_
_entity.id
_entity.type
_entity.pdbx_description
1 polymer ?
#
loop_
_entity_poly.entity_id
_entity_poly.type
_entity_poly.pdbx_seq_one_letter_code
_entity_poly.pdbx_strand_id
1 'polypeptide(L)'
;MFASSVLHQARSTPRTPSFIGFGVGLAGAPRNFATTIARRASDRYAAFDSGFNPDDLQAARQWRQALTQDALPQGNTTFSRSSGPGGQHVNKTETKATTVWPIYELQSFLPTLLRDRLRTSRYYTKATDSLTIQAQTQRSRTANAGANREKLFDELVALYEATVPGETQPETATKYKAIEKAFHAARIKEKKKQSSKKQFRRGGSFE
;
A
#
# COMPACT_ATOMS: atom_id res chain seq x y z
N MET A 1 17.97 53.51 -38.44
CA MET A 1 17.79 53.90 -39.84
C MET A 1 16.72 53.00 -40.44
N PHE A 2 15.63 53.62 -40.91
CA PHE A 2 14.59 53.16 -41.86
C PHE A 2 13.84 51.84 -41.54
N ALA A 3 12.54 51.88 -41.19
CA ALA A 3 11.36 52.04 -42.08
C ALA A 3 11.18 50.78 -42.97
N SER A 4 10.01 50.23 -43.29
CA SER A 4 8.58 50.51 -43.08
C SER A 4 7.77 49.38 -43.75
N SER A 5 6.44 49.44 -43.67
CA SER A 5 5.42 48.77 -44.51
C SER A 5 4.99 47.37 -44.05
N VAL A 6 3.78 47.08 -43.56
CA VAL A 6 2.39 47.59 -43.79
C VAL A 6 1.95 47.51 -45.26
N LEU A 7 1.03 46.59 -45.57
CA LEU A 7 -0.29 46.79 -46.21
C LEU A 7 -0.93 45.38 -46.39
N HIS A 8 -2.06 45.04 -45.77
CA HIS A 8 -3.46 45.41 -46.02
C HIS A 8 -4.19 44.60 -47.11
N GLN A 9 -5.33 44.04 -46.66
CA GLN A 9 -6.60 43.85 -47.38
C GLN A 9 -6.66 42.74 -48.45
N ALA A 10 -7.78 42.07 -48.71
CA ALA A 10 -9.18 42.38 -48.45
C ALA A 10 -10.08 41.12 -48.42
N ARG A 11 -11.32 41.38 -47.98
CA ARG A 11 -12.51 40.53 -47.86
C ARG A 11 -12.96 39.86 -49.17
N SER A 12 -13.64 38.71 -49.05
CA SER A 12 -14.98 38.52 -49.66
C SER A 12 -15.63 37.20 -49.20
N THR A 13 -16.78 37.29 -48.53
CA THR A 13 -17.84 36.27 -48.55
C THR A 13 -18.59 36.39 -49.90
N PRO A 14 -19.33 35.38 -50.41
CA PRO A 14 -20.67 35.09 -49.87
C PRO A 14 -21.24 33.65 -50.07
N ARG A 15 -22.40 33.46 -49.42
CA ARG A 15 -23.57 32.64 -49.82
C ARG A 15 -23.63 31.14 -49.52
N THR A 16 -24.63 30.87 -48.67
CA THR A 16 -25.45 29.67 -48.46
C THR A 16 -25.93 28.99 -49.74
N PRO A 17 -26.35 27.71 -49.62
CA PRO A 17 -27.76 27.45 -49.87
C PRO A 17 -28.44 26.70 -48.72
N SER A 18 -29.69 27.09 -48.51
CA SER A 18 -30.72 26.40 -47.76
C SER A 18 -31.13 25.11 -48.50
N PHE A 19 -31.22 23.99 -47.77
CA PHE A 19 -32.08 22.88 -48.16
C PHE A 19 -32.85 22.37 -46.94
N ILE A 20 -34.17 22.43 -47.10
CA ILE A 20 -35.20 21.90 -46.23
C ILE A 20 -35.26 20.39 -46.43
N GLY A 21 -35.30 19.63 -45.34
CA GLY A 21 -35.48 18.18 -45.36
C GLY A 21 -36.13 17.69 -44.06
N PHE A 22 -37.45 17.57 -44.09
CA PHE A 22 -38.27 16.88 -43.10
C PHE A 22 -37.80 15.43 -42.94
N GLY A 23 -37.57 14.98 -41.70
CA GLY A 23 -37.21 13.60 -41.38
C GLY A 23 -37.76 13.21 -40.01
N VAL A 24 -38.73 12.31 -40.05
CA VAL A 24 -39.57 11.82 -38.96
C VAL A 24 -38.77 10.98 -37.96
N GLY A 25 -39.00 11.24 -36.66
CA GLY A 25 -38.97 10.32 -35.52
C GLY A 25 -37.88 9.23 -35.41
N LEU A 26 -37.06 9.31 -34.37
CA LEU A 26 -36.76 8.12 -33.57
C LEU A 26 -36.49 8.49 -32.10
N ALA A 27 -37.09 7.69 -31.23
CA ALA A 27 -37.24 7.90 -29.80
C ALA A 27 -35.93 8.20 -29.06
N GLY A 28 -36.03 9.11 -28.08
CA GLY A 28 -34.94 9.43 -27.16
C GLY A 28 -34.50 8.21 -26.36
N ALA A 29 -33.26 7.77 -26.59
CA ALA A 29 -32.59 6.83 -25.72
C ALA A 29 -32.30 7.50 -24.35
N PRO A 30 -32.66 6.89 -23.21
CA PRO A 30 -32.34 7.46 -21.91
C PRO A 30 -30.82 7.43 -21.71
N ARG A 31 -30.22 8.62 -21.55
CA ARG A 31 -28.81 8.77 -21.18
C ARG A 31 -28.59 8.16 -19.80
N ASN A 32 -27.98 6.98 -19.77
CA ASN A 32 -27.60 6.27 -18.56
C ASN A 32 -26.46 7.01 -17.82
N PHE A 33 -26.78 8.09 -17.11
CA PHE A 33 -25.85 8.82 -16.24
C PHE A 33 -25.57 8.13 -14.89
N ALA A 34 -26.10 6.92 -14.67
CA ALA A 34 -26.10 6.28 -13.35
C ALA A 34 -24.90 5.36 -13.04
N THR A 35 -23.96 5.16 -13.96
CA THR A 35 -22.96 4.07 -13.82
C THR A 35 -21.59 4.55 -13.30
N THR A 36 -21.28 5.84 -13.31
CA THR A 36 -19.93 6.33 -12.95
C THR A 36 -19.74 6.63 -11.46
N ILE A 37 -20.81 6.91 -10.70
CA ILE A 37 -20.70 7.30 -9.27
C ILE A 37 -20.62 6.08 -8.33
N ALA A 38 -21.04 4.89 -8.79
CA ALA A 38 -21.17 3.71 -7.91
C ALA A 38 -19.84 3.04 -7.53
N ARG A 39 -18.75 3.27 -8.29
CA ARG A 39 -17.44 2.62 -8.05
C ARG A 39 -16.60 3.23 -6.93
N ARG A 40 -16.88 4.46 -6.47
CA ARG A 40 -16.02 5.17 -5.49
C ARG A 40 -16.36 4.93 -4.01
N ALA A 41 -17.35 4.08 -3.69
CA ALA A 41 -17.87 3.95 -2.33
C ALA A 41 -17.69 2.56 -1.69
N SER A 42 -17.30 1.53 -2.45
CA SER A 42 -17.03 0.18 -1.94
C SER A 42 -15.69 0.08 -1.20
N ASP A 43 -14.71 0.88 -1.62
CA ASP A 43 -13.33 0.75 -1.13
C ASP A 43 -13.16 1.17 0.33
N ARG A 44 -14.14 1.89 0.89
CA ARG A 44 -14.13 2.29 2.31
C ARG A 44 -14.43 1.16 3.29
N TYR A 45 -14.94 0.02 2.81
CA TYR A 45 -15.34 -1.12 3.65
C TYR A 45 -14.68 -2.44 3.27
N ALA A 46 -13.80 -2.42 2.27
CA ALA A 46 -13.02 -3.59 1.92
C ALA A 46 -12.14 -3.97 3.13
N ALA A 47 -12.22 -5.23 3.57
CA ALA A 47 -11.35 -5.74 4.64
C ALA A 47 -9.89 -5.52 4.23
N PHE A 48 -9.02 -5.18 5.18
CA PHE A 48 -7.59 -4.98 4.91
C PHE A 48 -6.97 -6.18 4.18
N ASP A 49 -7.46 -7.39 4.47
CA ASP A 49 -7.04 -8.66 3.89
C ASP A 49 -7.46 -8.84 2.41
N SER A 50 -8.46 -8.08 1.91
CA SER A 50 -9.05 -8.28 0.57
C SER A 50 -8.10 -7.94 -0.58
N GLY A 51 -7.02 -7.21 -0.32
CA GLY A 51 -5.99 -6.87 -1.29
C GLY A 51 -4.84 -7.88 -1.36
N PHE A 52 -4.81 -8.88 -0.48
CA PHE A 52 -3.70 -9.85 -0.40
C PHE A 52 -4.08 -11.19 -1.03
N ASN A 53 -3.10 -11.84 -1.67
CA ASN A 53 -3.25 -13.21 -2.13
C ASN A 53 -3.28 -14.16 -0.91
N PRO A 54 -4.31 -15.03 -0.77
CA PRO A 54 -4.42 -15.94 0.37
C PRO A 54 -3.22 -16.87 0.54
N ASP A 55 -2.63 -17.33 -0.56
CA ASP A 55 -1.48 -18.24 -0.52
C ASP A 55 -0.23 -17.56 0.07
N ASP A 56 -0.01 -16.30 -0.32
CA ASP A 56 1.11 -15.49 0.19
C ASP A 56 0.94 -15.16 1.69
N LEU A 57 -0.29 -14.94 2.14
CA LEU A 57 -0.59 -14.76 3.57
C LEU A 57 -0.32 -16.03 4.37
N GLN A 58 -0.73 -17.19 3.84
CA GLN A 58 -0.48 -18.47 4.49
C GLN A 58 1.01 -18.78 4.57
N ALA A 59 1.76 -18.54 3.49
CA ALA A 59 3.22 -18.70 3.47
C ALA A 59 3.90 -17.78 4.51
N ALA A 60 3.46 -16.53 4.63
CA ALA A 60 3.99 -15.61 5.63
C ALA A 60 3.72 -16.06 7.07
N ARG A 61 2.52 -16.60 7.33
CA ARG A 61 2.15 -17.15 8.66
C ARG A 61 2.96 -18.38 9.02
N GLN A 62 3.12 -19.32 8.09
CA GLN A 62 3.96 -20.50 8.28
C GLN A 62 5.42 -20.12 8.54
N TRP A 63 5.95 -19.16 7.76
CA TRP A 63 7.28 -18.62 7.99
C TRP A 63 7.42 -18.02 9.39
N ARG A 64 6.44 -17.23 9.85
CA ARG A 64 6.46 -16.64 11.20
C ARG A 64 6.42 -17.68 12.32
N GLN A 65 5.76 -18.82 12.12
CA GLN A 65 5.74 -19.94 13.08
C GLN A 65 7.07 -20.69 13.11
N ALA A 66 7.73 -20.85 11.95
CA ALA A 66 9.03 -21.50 11.83
C ALA A 66 10.21 -20.60 12.25
N LEU A 67 10.00 -19.28 12.30
CA LEU A 67 11.04 -18.32 12.60
C LEU A 67 11.55 -18.47 14.05
N THR A 68 12.77 -18.95 14.18
CA THR A 68 13.53 -18.95 15.44
C THR A 68 14.78 -18.07 15.28
N GLN A 69 15.34 -17.62 16.40
CA GLN A 69 16.59 -16.84 16.37
C GLN A 69 17.72 -17.64 15.71
N ASP A 70 17.79 -18.96 15.91
CA ASP A 70 18.84 -19.83 15.35
C ASP A 70 18.66 -20.13 13.86
N ALA A 71 17.44 -20.00 13.33
CA ALA A 71 17.16 -20.18 11.91
C ALA A 71 17.57 -18.98 11.03
N LEU A 72 17.92 -17.84 11.64
CA LEU A 72 18.33 -16.65 10.89
C LEU A 72 19.61 -16.88 10.06
N PRO A 73 19.69 -16.27 8.85
CA PRO A 73 20.89 -16.35 8.03
C PRO A 73 22.09 -15.74 8.75
N GLN A 74 23.26 -16.33 8.50
CA GLN A 74 24.52 -15.80 9.02
C GLN A 74 24.83 -14.47 8.34
N GLY A 75 25.13 -13.45 9.14
CA GLY A 75 25.49 -12.13 8.65
C GLY A 75 27.00 -11.91 8.67
N ASN A 76 27.48 -11.01 7.81
CA ASN A 76 28.89 -10.64 7.77
C ASN A 76 29.21 -9.71 8.94
N THR A 77 29.84 -10.25 9.99
CA THR A 77 30.17 -9.51 11.21
C THR A 77 31.61 -9.02 11.19
N THR A 78 31.78 -7.70 11.30
CA THR A 78 33.08 -7.04 11.48
C THR A 78 33.17 -6.47 12.88
N PHE A 79 34.32 -6.63 13.52
CA PHE A 79 34.58 -6.08 14.85
C PHE A 79 35.38 -4.79 14.75
N SER A 80 35.09 -3.85 15.64
CA SER A 80 35.83 -2.60 15.76
C SER A 80 35.94 -2.17 17.22
N ARG A 81 36.77 -1.17 17.49
CA ARG A 81 36.83 -0.54 18.82
C ARG A 81 35.50 0.16 19.11
N SER A 82 35.05 0.08 20.36
CA SER A 82 33.85 0.80 20.83
C SER A 82 34.18 2.27 21.08
N SER A 83 33.21 3.16 20.91
CA SER A 83 33.41 4.61 21.03
C SER A 83 33.18 5.15 22.44
N GLY A 84 33.38 4.32 23.48
CA GLY A 84 33.03 4.64 24.87
C GLY A 84 34.06 5.51 25.60
N PRO A 85 33.71 6.05 26.78
CA PRO A 85 34.62 6.84 27.62
C PRO A 85 35.91 6.06 27.93
N GLY A 86 37.04 6.75 27.78
CA GLY A 86 38.37 6.15 27.68
C GLY A 86 38.80 5.27 28.86
N GLY A 87 39.55 4.21 28.54
CA GLY A 87 40.16 3.29 29.48
C GLY A 87 41.01 2.24 28.73
N GLN A 88 41.86 1.51 29.44
CA GLN A 88 42.76 0.52 28.81
C GLN A 88 42.02 -0.51 27.94
N HIS A 89 40.81 -0.89 28.33
CA HIS A 89 40.01 -1.89 27.62
C HIS A 89 39.45 -1.36 26.28
N VAL A 90 38.96 -0.13 26.23
CA VAL A 90 38.36 0.48 25.03
C VAL A 90 39.41 0.70 23.92
N ASN A 91 40.63 1.03 24.32
CA ASN A 91 41.73 1.30 23.39
C ASN A 91 42.38 0.03 22.80
N LYS A 92 42.22 -1.12 23.46
CA LYS A 92 42.89 -2.38 23.10
C LYS A 92 41.97 -3.42 22.48
N THR A 93 40.69 -3.46 22.85
CA THR A 93 39.79 -4.55 22.47
C THR A 93 38.74 -4.10 21.46
N GLU A 94 38.64 -4.84 20.35
CA GLU A 94 37.60 -4.66 19.33
C GLU A 94 36.30 -5.35 19.76
N THR A 95 35.51 -4.68 20.59
CA THR A 95 34.27 -5.26 21.13
C THR A 95 33.02 -4.87 20.37
N LYS A 96 33.01 -3.74 19.64
CA LYS A 96 31.85 -3.32 18.85
C LYS A 96 31.67 -4.30 17.69
N ALA A 97 30.48 -4.89 17.58
CA ALA A 97 30.13 -5.78 16.48
C ALA A 97 29.23 -5.02 15.50
N THR A 98 29.61 -4.98 14.24
CA THR A 98 28.79 -4.50 13.12
C THR A 98 28.47 -5.68 12.23
N THR A 99 27.20 -6.06 12.14
CA THR A 99 26.76 -7.16 11.30
C THR A 99 25.95 -6.63 10.13
N VAL A 100 26.31 -7.09 8.94
CA VAL A 100 25.69 -6.70 7.68
C VAL A 100 24.99 -7.91 7.07
N TRP A 101 23.71 -7.76 6.75
CA TRP A 101 22.91 -8.73 6.00
C TRP A 101 22.50 -8.13 4.66
N PRO A 102 23.03 -8.64 3.54
CA PRO A 102 22.60 -8.20 2.23
C PRO A 102 21.11 -8.49 2.01
N ILE A 103 20.40 -7.56 1.35
CA ILE A 103 18.96 -7.72 1.12
C ILE A 103 18.66 -8.96 0.27
N TYR A 104 19.51 -9.31 -0.70
CA TYR A 104 19.29 -10.49 -1.56
C TYR A 104 19.29 -11.82 -0.78
N GLU A 105 20.12 -11.95 0.26
CA GLU A 105 20.16 -13.15 1.11
C GLU A 105 18.90 -13.22 1.98
N LEU A 106 18.51 -12.08 2.56
CA LEU A 106 17.29 -11.98 3.36
C LEU A 106 16.04 -12.26 2.51
N GLN A 107 15.98 -11.77 1.27
CA GLN A 107 14.84 -12.02 0.38
C GLN A 107 14.63 -13.50 0.07
N SER A 108 15.72 -14.28 0.01
CA SER A 108 15.66 -15.73 -0.22
C SER A 108 15.11 -16.47 1.00
N PHE A 109 15.37 -15.94 2.21
CA PHE A 109 14.85 -16.46 3.47
C PHE A 109 13.41 -16.02 3.77
N LEU A 110 12.95 -14.92 3.17
CA LEU A 110 11.69 -14.26 3.51
C LEU A 110 10.54 -14.56 2.53
N PRO A 111 9.29 -14.60 3.02
CA PRO A 111 8.10 -14.69 2.19
C PRO A 111 7.93 -13.42 1.35
N THR A 112 7.31 -13.56 0.17
CA THR A 112 7.19 -12.50 -0.84
C THR A 112 6.64 -11.19 -0.29
N LEU A 113 5.64 -11.25 0.60
CA LEU A 113 5.02 -10.08 1.22
C LEU A 113 5.99 -9.21 2.04
N LEU A 114 7.03 -9.80 2.62
CA LEU A 114 8.00 -9.09 3.45
C LEU A 114 9.16 -8.51 2.65
N ARG A 115 9.43 -9.06 1.45
CA ARG A 115 10.60 -8.69 0.63
C ARG A 115 10.65 -7.20 0.31
N ASP A 116 9.51 -6.62 -0.07
CA ASP A 116 9.40 -5.21 -0.42
C ASP A 116 9.49 -4.28 0.79
N ARG A 117 9.25 -4.81 1.99
CA ARG A 117 9.19 -4.05 3.25
C ARG A 117 10.51 -4.05 4.00
N LEU A 118 11.47 -4.88 3.61
CA LEU A 118 12.82 -4.85 4.16
C LEU A 118 13.50 -3.49 4.01
N ARG A 119 13.29 -2.84 2.86
CA ARG A 119 13.87 -1.52 2.58
C ARG A 119 13.23 -0.38 3.39
N THR A 120 12.13 -0.64 4.10
CA THR A 120 11.51 0.31 5.03
C THR A 120 12.03 0.18 6.46
N SER A 121 12.86 -0.84 6.73
CA SER A 121 13.47 -1.06 8.06
C SER A 121 14.34 0.13 8.48
N ARG A 122 14.38 0.39 9.80
CA ARG A 122 15.27 1.40 10.38
C ARG A 122 16.76 1.11 10.16
N TYR A 123 17.12 -0.15 9.96
CA TYR A 123 18.51 -0.62 9.82
C TYR A 123 18.96 -0.67 8.36
N TYR A 124 18.11 -0.24 7.43
CA TYR A 124 18.41 -0.28 6.00
C TYR A 124 19.49 0.73 5.61
N THR A 125 20.53 0.23 4.94
CA THR A 125 21.62 1.02 4.38
C THR A 125 21.50 1.04 2.86
N LYS A 126 21.10 2.20 2.30
CA LYS A 126 20.89 2.36 0.85
C LYS A 126 22.15 2.16 0.00
N ALA A 127 23.32 2.53 0.53
CA ALA A 127 24.58 2.49 -0.23
C ALA A 127 25.00 1.06 -0.60
N THR A 128 24.71 0.09 0.26
CA THR A 128 25.13 -1.31 0.13
C THR A 128 23.95 -2.27 -0.11
N ASP A 129 22.72 -1.74 -0.19
CA ASP A 129 21.47 -2.51 -0.21
C ASP A 129 21.46 -3.65 0.83
N SER A 130 21.66 -3.29 2.10
CA SER A 130 21.82 -4.23 3.20
C SER A 130 21.19 -3.72 4.50
N LEU A 131 20.84 -4.63 5.42
CA LEU A 131 20.54 -4.29 6.80
C LEU A 131 21.84 -4.28 7.61
N THR A 132 22.15 -3.15 8.24
CA THR A 132 23.36 -2.95 9.03
C THR A 132 22.97 -2.70 10.48
N ILE A 133 23.34 -3.63 11.37
CA ILE A 133 23.05 -3.52 12.81
C ILE A 133 24.35 -3.48 13.59
N GLN A 134 24.38 -2.62 14.60
CA GLN A 134 25.54 -2.43 15.47
C GLN A 134 25.17 -2.63 16.94
N ALA A 135 26.08 -3.27 17.68
CA ALA A 135 26.00 -3.45 19.13
C ALA A 135 27.39 -3.28 19.76
N GLN A 136 27.42 -2.54 20.86
CA GLN A 136 28.63 -2.30 21.65
C GLN A 136 28.34 -2.23 23.15
N THR A 137 27.20 -2.77 23.58
CA THR A 137 26.72 -2.67 24.97
C THR A 137 27.54 -3.54 25.91
N GLN A 138 28.01 -4.69 25.43
CA GLN A 138 28.74 -5.66 26.24
C GLN A 138 30.25 -5.57 26.01
N ARG A 139 31.03 -6.06 26.98
CA ARG A 139 32.49 -6.20 26.86
C ARG A 139 32.91 -7.38 25.98
N SER A 140 32.02 -8.34 25.75
CA SER A 140 32.30 -9.52 24.91
C SER A 140 31.91 -9.30 23.45
N ARG A 141 32.81 -9.65 22.53
CA ARG A 141 32.56 -9.61 21.08
C ARG A 141 31.42 -10.54 20.66
N THR A 142 31.37 -11.75 21.24
CA THR A 142 30.39 -12.78 20.85
C THR A 142 29.00 -12.37 21.32
N ALA A 143 28.90 -11.78 22.50
CA ALA A 143 27.63 -11.31 23.02
C ALA A 143 27.10 -10.10 22.26
N ASN A 144 27.97 -9.20 21.79
CA ASN A 144 27.54 -8.12 20.90
C ASN A 144 27.10 -8.63 19.52
N ALA A 145 27.75 -9.68 18.98
CA ALA A 145 27.28 -10.34 17.75
C ALA A 145 25.92 -11.02 17.94
N GLY A 146 25.69 -11.69 19.07
CA GLY A 146 24.40 -12.26 19.45
C GLY A 146 23.31 -11.18 19.55
N ALA A 147 23.61 -10.05 20.20
CA ALA A 147 22.69 -8.92 20.29
C ALA A 147 22.31 -8.33 18.92
N ASN A 148 23.21 -8.34 17.93
CA ASN A 148 22.86 -7.94 16.56
C ASN A 148 21.85 -8.91 15.93
N ARG A 149 21.99 -10.20 16.19
CA ARG A 149 21.08 -11.25 15.70
C ARG A 149 19.70 -11.16 16.34
N GLU A 150 19.63 -10.90 17.65
CA GLU A 150 18.38 -10.62 18.37
C GLU A 150 17.67 -9.40 17.80
N LYS A 151 18.39 -8.29 17.58
CA LYS A 151 17.81 -7.08 16.96
C LYS A 151 17.29 -7.33 15.55
N LEU A 152 17.96 -8.17 14.76
CA LEU A 152 17.47 -8.55 13.44
C LEU A 152 16.15 -9.34 13.56
N PHE A 153 16.10 -10.31 14.48
CA PHE A 153 14.89 -11.08 14.75
C PHE A 153 13.72 -10.15 15.09
N ASP A 154 13.91 -9.25 16.05
CA ASP A 154 12.88 -8.32 16.51
C ASP A 154 12.38 -7.42 15.38
N GLU A 155 13.30 -6.92 14.54
CA GLU A 155 12.92 -6.09 13.39
C GLU A 155 12.13 -6.89 12.35
N LEU A 156 12.51 -8.13 12.07
CA LEU A 156 11.76 -9.00 11.15
C LEU A 156 10.37 -9.33 11.67
N VAL A 157 10.22 -9.55 12.98
CA VAL A 157 8.93 -9.75 13.64
C VAL A 157 8.09 -8.47 13.55
N ALA A 158 8.67 -7.31 13.83
CA ALA A 158 7.97 -6.03 13.74
C ALA A 158 7.50 -5.73 12.29
N LEU A 159 8.33 -6.04 11.29
CA LEU A 159 7.95 -5.93 9.89
C LEU A 159 6.80 -6.87 9.53
N TYR A 160 6.81 -8.10 10.04
CA TYR A 160 5.71 -9.05 9.86
C TYR A 160 4.41 -8.52 10.45
N GLU A 161 4.42 -8.07 11.71
CA GLU A 161 3.22 -7.56 12.39
C GLU A 161 2.64 -6.31 11.72
N ALA A 162 3.49 -5.46 11.14
CA ALA A 162 3.06 -4.28 10.41
C ALA A 162 2.46 -4.58 9.02
N THR A 163 2.76 -5.75 8.44
CA THR A 163 2.43 -6.06 7.03
C THR A 163 1.36 -7.11 6.90
N VAL A 164 1.43 -8.16 7.71
CA VAL A 164 0.52 -9.29 7.67
C VAL A 164 -0.61 -9.01 8.66
N PRO A 165 -1.86 -8.88 8.18
CA PRO A 165 -2.98 -8.76 9.07
C PRO A 165 -3.08 -10.00 9.95
N GLY A 166 -3.31 -9.75 11.24
CA GLY A 166 -3.58 -10.80 12.21
C GLY A 166 -4.71 -11.70 11.73
N GLU A 167 -4.66 -12.99 12.11
CA GLU A 167 -5.73 -13.93 11.79
C GLU A 167 -7.07 -13.38 12.31
N THR A 168 -7.90 -12.89 11.38
CA THR A 168 -9.25 -12.49 11.72
C THR A 168 -9.97 -13.77 12.15
N GLN A 169 -10.28 -13.87 13.45
CA GLN A 169 -11.06 -14.98 13.99
C GLN A 169 -12.31 -15.20 13.12
N PRO A 170 -12.70 -16.46 12.82
CA PRO A 170 -13.78 -16.76 11.88
C PRO A 170 -15.11 -16.11 12.32
N GLU A 171 -15.30 -15.95 13.63
CA GLU A 171 -16.45 -15.27 14.22
C GLU A 171 -16.49 -13.77 13.89
N THR A 172 -15.34 -13.12 13.82
CA THR A 172 -15.24 -11.71 13.45
C THR A 172 -15.44 -11.53 11.94
N ALA A 173 -14.95 -12.46 11.12
CA ALA A 173 -15.16 -12.44 9.67
C ALA A 173 -16.65 -12.60 9.28
N THR A 174 -17.41 -13.47 9.96
CA THR A 174 -18.86 -13.61 9.72
C THR A 174 -19.63 -12.38 10.16
N LYS A 175 -19.25 -11.76 11.29
CA LYS A 175 -19.81 -10.47 11.76
C LYS A 175 -19.59 -9.36 10.73
N TYR A 176 -18.38 -9.21 10.18
CA TYR A 176 -18.11 -8.19 9.15
C TYR A 176 -18.94 -8.41 7.88
N LYS A 177 -19.05 -9.66 7.39
CA LYS A 177 -19.91 -10.00 6.25
C LYS A 177 -21.39 -9.69 6.51
N ALA A 178 -21.86 -9.92 7.74
CA ALA A 178 -23.24 -9.60 8.12
C ALA A 178 -23.48 -8.08 8.16
N ILE A 179 -22.53 -7.31 8.70
CA ILE A 179 -22.58 -5.85 8.74
C ILE A 179 -22.59 -5.26 7.33
N GLU A 180 -21.72 -5.74 6.44
CA GLU A 180 -21.64 -5.28 5.05
C GLU A 180 -22.97 -5.54 4.32
N LYS A 181 -23.55 -6.75 4.46
CA LYS A 181 -24.87 -7.08 3.91
C LYS A 181 -25.97 -6.19 4.46
N ALA A 182 -25.99 -5.96 5.78
CA ALA A 182 -26.99 -5.11 6.43
C ALA A 182 -26.91 -3.67 5.95
N PHE A 183 -25.70 -3.11 5.82
CA PHE A 183 -25.46 -1.77 5.31
C PHE A 183 -25.93 -1.63 3.86
N HIS A 184 -25.58 -2.57 2.98
CA HIS A 184 -26.04 -2.56 1.59
C HIS A 184 -27.56 -2.69 1.49
N ALA A 185 -28.18 -3.55 2.29
CA ALA A 185 -29.63 -3.69 2.34
C ALA A 185 -30.31 -2.38 2.79
N ALA A 186 -29.80 -1.74 3.85
CA ALA A 186 -30.31 -0.46 4.33
C ALA A 186 -30.18 0.65 3.27
N ARG A 187 -29.03 0.72 2.58
CA ARG A 187 -28.80 1.66 1.48
C ARG A 187 -29.80 1.47 0.34
N ILE A 188 -30.03 0.22 -0.07
CA ILE A 188 -30.99 -0.11 -1.14
C ILE A 188 -32.42 0.28 -0.71
N LYS A 189 -32.80 -0.02 0.54
CA LYS A 189 -34.11 0.32 1.10
C LYS A 189 -34.33 1.83 1.09
N GLU A 190 -33.35 2.62 1.54
CA GLU A 190 -33.44 4.08 1.53
C GLU A 190 -33.53 4.63 0.10
N LYS A 191 -32.71 4.11 -0.83
CA LYS A 191 -32.79 4.48 -2.26
C LYS A 191 -34.17 4.19 -2.84
N LYS A 192 -34.77 3.03 -2.54
CA LYS A 192 -36.13 2.67 -2.97
C LYS A 192 -37.17 3.63 -2.38
N LYS A 193 -37.11 3.90 -1.07
CA LYS A 193 -38.01 4.84 -0.38
C LYS A 193 -37.97 6.23 -1.01
N GLN A 194 -36.77 6.75 -1.29
CA GLN A 194 -36.61 8.04 -1.95
C GLN A 194 -37.12 8.04 -3.39
N SER A 195 -36.93 6.95 -4.14
CA SER A 195 -37.48 6.78 -5.48
C SER A 195 -39.00 6.81 -5.47
N SER A 196 -39.64 6.01 -4.61
CA SER A 196 -41.10 5.97 -4.47
C SER A 196 -41.67 7.33 -4.06
N LYS A 197 -41.03 8.03 -3.11
CA LYS A 197 -41.42 9.39 -2.70
C LYS A 197 -41.37 10.38 -3.88
N LYS A 198 -40.35 10.29 -4.73
CA LYS A 198 -40.23 11.13 -5.94
C LYS A 198 -41.27 10.78 -7.00
N GLN A 199 -41.58 9.49 -7.17
CA GLN A 199 -42.60 9.03 -8.11
C GLN A 199 -43.99 9.51 -7.70
N PHE A 200 -44.34 9.41 -6.42
CA PHE A 200 -45.61 9.89 -5.89
C PHE A 200 -45.81 11.39 -6.13
N ARG A 201 -44.75 12.19 -6.00
CA ARG A 201 -44.78 13.64 -6.31
C ARG A 201 -45.04 13.98 -7.78
N ARG A 202 -44.84 13.04 -8.72
CA ARG A 202 -45.07 13.27 -10.16
C ARG A 202 -46.47 12.85 -10.62
N GLY A 203 -47.20 12.08 -9.83
CA GLY A 203 -48.52 11.56 -10.18
C GLY A 203 -49.68 12.54 -10.00
N GLY A 204 -49.40 13.83 -9.81
CA GLY A 204 -50.41 14.87 -9.55
C GLY A 204 -50.97 15.58 -10.79
N SER A 205 -50.70 15.10 -12.01
CA SER A 205 -51.36 15.63 -13.21
C SER A 205 -52.53 14.72 -13.55
N PHE A 206 -53.67 14.95 -12.91
CA PHE A 206 -54.96 14.40 -13.33
C PHE A 206 -55.55 15.34 -14.39
N GLU A 207 -55.94 14.77 -15.53
CA GLU A 207 -56.75 15.39 -16.60
C GLU A 207 -58.24 15.17 -16.30
#